data_AF-A0A3A2ZZU9-F1
#
_entry.id   AF-A0A3A2ZZU9-F1
#
_cell.length_a   1.000
_cell.length_b   1.000
_cell.length_c   1.000
_cell.angle_alpha   90.00
_cell.angle_beta   90.00
_cell.angle_gamma   90.00
#
_symmetry.space_group_name_H-M   'P 1'
#
loop_
_entity.id
_entity.type
_entity.pdbx_description
1 polymer ?
#
loop_
_entity_poly.entity_id
_entity_poly.type
_entity_poly.pdbx_seq_one_letter_code
_entity_poly.pdbx_strand_id
1 'polypeptide(L)'
;MQIPYGAFIAIMILLTVFINDRLPRNNRCLVAVLFLFPNLAGSFGLRFVPQSSQVARLICYYLTGSYNASFVIILSILTGNIAGHTKKVVTNAMIFLGVCAGNIAGPFFYKSDQAPGYALKIWSMIVANFVEIALILILGFVLAWENRRRDRAQGLVPGDNADYVRQLELDRTAFSDLTDKENMNFRYLY
;
A
#
# COMPACT_ATOMS: atom_id res chain seq x y z
N MET A 1 -4.67 25.44 9.66
CA MET A 1 -5.58 24.46 10.32
C MET A 1 -5.24 23.02 9.89
N GLN A 2 -4.01 22.53 10.13
CA GLN A 2 -3.61 21.15 9.76
C GLN A 2 -3.72 20.14 10.91
N ILE A 3 -3.82 20.62 12.16
CA ILE A 3 -3.85 19.79 13.37
C ILE A 3 -4.99 18.75 13.37
N PRO A 4 -6.27 19.08 13.09
CA PRO A 4 -7.34 18.07 13.11
C PRO A 4 -7.21 17.05 11.98
N TYR A 5 -6.69 17.46 10.82
CA TYR A 5 -6.44 16.58 9.69
C TYR A 5 -5.30 15.58 10.00
N GLY A 6 -4.21 16.06 10.59
CA GLY A 6 -3.09 15.23 11.03
C GLY A 6 -3.48 14.22 12.10
N ALA A 7 -4.30 14.64 13.08
CA ALA A 7 -4.82 13.74 14.11
C ALA A 7 -5.68 12.61 13.51
N PHE A 8 -6.54 12.93 12.53
CA PHE A 8 -7.33 11.93 11.83
C PHE A 8 -6.44 10.93 11.05
N ILE A 9 -5.41 11.41 10.35
CA ILE A 9 -4.44 10.55 9.67
C ILE A 9 -3.76 9.60 10.67
N ALA A 10 -3.29 10.12 11.80
CA ALA A 10 -2.63 9.30 12.82
C ALA A 10 -3.56 8.20 13.35
N ILE A 11 -4.83 8.51 13.62
CA ILE A 11 -5.84 7.53 14.03
C ILE A 11 -6.05 6.47 12.96
N MET A 12 -6.18 6.87 11.68
CA MET A 12 -6.35 5.93 10.58
C MET A 12 -5.14 5.01 10.41
N ILE A 13 -3.92 5.53 10.54
CA ILE A 13 -2.68 4.73 10.50
C ILE A 13 -2.66 3.72 11.65
N LEU A 14 -2.92 4.17 12.88
CA LEU A 14 -2.93 3.28 14.05
C LEU A 14 -3.98 2.17 13.92
N LEU A 15 -5.18 2.51 13.44
CA LEU A 15 -6.26 1.55 13.20
C LEU A 15 -5.88 0.54 12.12
N THR A 16 -5.21 1.00 11.07
CA THR A 16 -4.69 0.16 10.00
C THR A 16 -3.64 -0.83 10.49
N VAL A 17 -2.69 -0.37 11.30
CA VAL A 17 -1.66 -1.22 11.91
C VAL A 17 -2.30 -2.24 12.85
N PHE A 18 -3.26 -1.83 13.67
CA PHE A 18 -3.98 -2.71 14.60
C PHE A 18 -4.79 -3.79 13.86
N ILE A 19 -5.49 -3.44 12.78
CA ILE A 19 -6.22 -4.42 11.94
C ILE A 19 -5.23 -5.38 11.27
N ASN A 20 -4.12 -4.86 10.75
CA ASN A 20 -3.10 -5.67 10.09
C ASN A 20 -2.41 -6.66 11.06
N ASP A 21 -2.26 -6.29 12.34
CA ASP A 21 -1.69 -7.17 13.37
C ASP A 21 -2.66 -8.28 13.80
N ARG A 22 -3.98 -7.99 13.79
CA ARG A 22 -5.03 -8.97 14.14
C ARG A 22 -5.45 -9.90 13.01
N LEU A 23 -5.23 -9.54 11.74
CA LEU A 23 -5.58 -10.41 10.62
C LEU A 23 -4.53 -11.52 10.42
N PRO A 24 -4.94 -12.71 9.95
CA PRO A 24 -4.01 -13.80 9.68
C PRO A 24 -2.93 -13.41 8.67
N ARG A 25 -1.73 -13.99 8.83
CA ARG A 25 -0.58 -13.84 7.91
C ARG A 25 -1.07 -13.97 6.46
N ASN A 26 -0.64 -13.03 5.58
CA ASN A 26 -0.89 -12.94 4.12
C ASN A 26 -2.12 -12.17 3.58
N ASN A 27 -2.73 -11.24 4.34
CA ASN A 27 -3.81 -10.37 3.81
C ASN A 27 -3.43 -8.88 3.69
N ARG A 28 -2.14 -8.52 3.67
CA ARG A 28 -1.69 -7.13 3.78
C ARG A 28 -2.09 -6.28 2.57
N CYS A 29 -2.06 -6.83 1.37
CA CYS A 29 -2.56 -6.21 0.14
C CYS A 29 -4.08 -6.01 0.19
N LEU A 30 -4.83 -6.95 0.75
CA LEU A 30 -6.29 -6.80 0.91
C LEU A 30 -6.63 -5.70 1.93
N VAL A 31 -5.88 -5.60 3.02
CA VAL A 31 -6.03 -4.50 3.99
C VAL A 31 -5.68 -3.16 3.32
N ALA A 32 -4.61 -3.09 2.53
CA ALA A 32 -4.25 -1.88 1.80
C ALA A 32 -5.37 -1.43 0.84
N VAL A 33 -5.97 -2.36 0.09
CA VAL A 33 -7.12 -2.06 -0.78
C VAL A 33 -8.35 -1.65 0.02
N LEU A 34 -8.60 -2.25 1.19
CA LEU A 34 -9.72 -1.88 2.06
C LEU A 34 -9.64 -0.41 2.49
N PHE A 35 -8.44 0.06 2.86
CA PHE A 35 -8.21 1.44 3.27
C PHE A 35 -8.21 2.46 2.12
N LEU A 36 -8.18 2.00 0.87
CA LEU A 36 -8.36 2.87 -0.31
C LEU A 36 -9.83 3.17 -0.61
N PHE A 37 -10.79 2.34 -0.17
CA PHE A 37 -12.23 2.62 -0.38
C PHE A 37 -12.71 3.93 0.28
N PRO A 38 -12.35 4.23 1.54
CA PRO A 38 -12.67 5.53 2.14
C PRO A 38 -12.07 6.71 1.37
N ASN A 39 -10.85 6.57 0.83
CA ASN A 39 -10.25 7.62 0.00
C ASN A 39 -11.04 7.82 -1.30
N LEU A 40 -11.44 6.73 -1.95
CA LEU A 40 -12.23 6.78 -3.18
C LEU A 40 -13.61 7.42 -2.92
N ALA A 41 -14.26 7.05 -1.82
CA ALA A 41 -15.52 7.66 -1.38
C ALA A 41 -15.36 9.16 -1.09
N GLY A 42 -14.27 9.57 -0.43
CA GLY A 42 -13.94 10.98 -0.20
C GLY A 42 -13.71 11.76 -1.50
N SER A 43 -13.02 11.13 -2.46
CA SER A 43 -12.75 11.70 -3.80
C SER A 43 -14.02 11.94 -4.59
N PHE A 44 -14.91 10.94 -4.63
CA PHE A 44 -16.23 11.07 -5.27
C PHE A 44 -17.13 12.06 -4.54
N GLY A 45 -17.13 12.05 -3.21
CA GLY A 45 -17.87 13.03 -2.41
C GLY A 45 -17.45 14.47 -2.70
N LEU A 46 -16.15 14.73 -2.89
CA LEU A 46 -15.66 16.05 -3.24
C LEU A 46 -16.13 16.53 -4.63
N ARG A 47 -16.49 15.61 -5.54
CA ARG A 47 -17.03 15.93 -6.87
C ARG A 47 -18.52 16.21 -6.84
N PHE A 48 -19.29 15.39 -6.12
CA PHE A 48 -20.76 15.40 -6.19
C PHE A 48 -21.42 16.29 -5.12
N VAL A 49 -20.72 16.62 -4.02
CA VAL A 49 -21.29 17.46 -2.96
C VAL A 49 -21.32 18.94 -3.40
N PRO A 50 -22.47 19.63 -3.29
CA PRO A 50 -22.60 21.04 -3.65
C PRO A 50 -21.72 21.95 -2.78
N GLN A 51 -21.32 23.12 -3.33
CA GLN A 51 -20.46 24.07 -2.61
C GLN A 51 -21.11 24.68 -1.36
N SER A 52 -22.44 24.65 -1.28
CA SER A 52 -23.21 25.17 -0.14
C SER A 52 -23.03 24.36 1.15
N SER A 53 -22.69 23.07 1.05
CA SER A 53 -22.56 22.17 2.20
C SER A 53 -21.10 22.06 2.64
N GLN A 54 -20.59 23.10 3.30
CA GLN A 54 -19.19 23.16 3.79
C GLN A 54 -18.83 21.99 4.73
N VAL A 55 -19.75 21.58 5.60
CA VAL A 55 -19.53 20.45 6.54
C VAL A 55 -19.36 19.13 5.80
N ALA A 56 -20.20 18.86 4.79
CA ALA A 56 -20.12 17.62 4.01
C ALA A 56 -18.80 17.56 3.22
N ARG A 57 -18.36 18.68 2.62
CA ARG A 57 -17.06 18.74 1.92
C ARG A 57 -15.88 18.57 2.88
N LEU A 58 -15.96 19.08 4.10
CA LEU A 58 -14.94 18.89 5.12
C LEU A 58 -14.82 17.42 5.52
N ILE A 59 -15.94 16.71 5.67
CA ILE A 59 -15.94 15.26 5.94
C ILE A 59 -15.29 14.51 4.77
N CYS A 60 -15.68 14.80 3.53
CA CYS A 60 -15.06 14.18 2.35
C CYS A 60 -13.54 14.44 2.29
N TYR A 61 -13.10 15.64 2.70
CA TYR A 61 -11.69 15.97 2.81
C TYR A 61 -10.99 15.17 3.93
N TYR A 62 -11.61 14.96 5.09
CA TYR A 62 -11.02 14.10 6.11
C TYR A 62 -10.89 12.65 5.63
N LEU A 63 -11.88 12.13 4.89
CA LEU A 63 -11.83 10.78 4.33
C LEU A 63 -10.61 10.56 3.42
N THR A 64 -10.09 11.59 2.72
CA THR A 64 -8.89 11.42 1.90
C THR A 64 -7.64 11.12 2.73
N GLY A 65 -7.64 11.42 4.03
CA GLY A 65 -6.53 11.12 4.94
C GLY A 65 -6.19 9.62 5.04
N SER A 66 -7.17 8.75 4.79
CA SER A 66 -7.00 7.28 4.75
C SER A 66 -5.91 6.81 3.79
N TYR A 67 -5.63 7.55 2.72
CA TYR A 67 -4.57 7.25 1.75
C TYR A 67 -3.19 7.11 2.41
N ASN A 68 -2.89 7.92 3.42
CA ASN A 68 -1.60 7.83 4.12
C ASN A 68 -1.42 6.48 4.81
N ALA A 69 -2.51 5.89 5.31
CA ALA A 69 -2.46 4.58 5.93
C ALA A 69 -2.18 3.48 4.90
N SER A 70 -2.80 3.55 3.72
CA SER A 70 -2.50 2.66 2.60
C SER A 70 -1.04 2.77 2.16
N PHE A 71 -0.50 3.99 2.05
CA PHE A 71 0.90 4.23 1.71
C PHE A 71 1.88 3.56 2.70
N VAL A 72 1.61 3.65 4.01
CA VAL A 72 2.44 3.02 5.04
C VAL A 72 2.42 1.49 4.93
N ILE A 73 1.26 0.87 4.63
CA ILE A 73 1.20 -0.58 4.41
C ILE A 73 2.02 -0.97 3.19
N ILE A 74 1.89 -0.25 2.07
CA ILE A 74 2.63 -0.54 0.83
C ILE A 74 4.13 -0.48 1.07
N LEU A 75 4.60 0.52 1.82
CA LEU A 75 6.00 0.64 2.20
C LEU A 75 6.47 -0.54 3.08
N SER A 76 5.61 -0.99 4.00
CA SER A 76 5.87 -2.19 4.82
C SER A 76 5.98 -3.45 3.97
N ILE A 77 5.09 -3.62 2.98
CA ILE A 77 5.12 -4.72 2.02
C ILE A 77 6.43 -4.66 1.22
N LEU A 78 6.78 -3.52 0.63
CA LEU A 78 8.03 -3.36 -0.13
C LEU A 78 9.27 -3.71 0.70
N THR A 79 9.37 -3.18 1.92
CA THR A 79 10.53 -3.40 2.80
C THR A 79 10.63 -4.84 3.27
N GLY A 80 9.47 -5.50 3.50
CA GLY A 80 9.39 -6.90 3.91
C GLY A 80 9.63 -7.90 2.78
N ASN A 81 9.52 -7.48 1.51
CA ASN A 81 9.66 -8.34 0.33
C ASN A 81 11.03 -8.23 -0.36
N ILE A 82 11.92 -7.37 0.12
CA ILE A 82 13.25 -7.16 -0.46
C ILE A 82 14.31 -7.58 0.55
N ALA A 83 15.13 -8.57 0.19
CA ALA A 83 16.32 -8.93 0.97
C ALA A 83 17.59 -8.31 0.35
N GLY A 84 18.57 -8.00 1.19
CA GLY A 84 19.82 -7.34 0.80
C GLY A 84 19.79 -5.81 0.95
N HIS A 85 20.85 -5.26 1.56
CA HIS A 85 20.96 -3.84 1.89
C HIS A 85 20.92 -2.94 0.63
N THR A 86 21.68 -3.28 -0.41
CA THR A 86 21.76 -2.48 -1.63
C THR A 86 20.41 -2.38 -2.36
N LYS A 87 19.66 -3.49 -2.46
CA LYS A 87 18.32 -3.48 -3.09
C LYS A 87 17.32 -2.63 -2.31
N LYS A 88 17.36 -2.67 -0.97
CA LYS A 88 16.52 -1.82 -0.11
C LYS A 88 16.81 -0.34 -0.33
N VAL A 89 18.10 0.05 -0.34
CA VAL A 89 18.50 1.45 -0.55
C VAL A 89 18.05 1.95 -1.92
N VAL A 90 18.29 1.18 -2.99
CA VAL A 90 17.88 1.54 -4.36
C VAL A 90 16.37 1.68 -4.47
N THR A 91 15.61 0.75 -3.88
CA THR A 91 14.14 0.81 -3.90
C THR A 91 13.62 2.03 -3.17
N ASN A 92 14.17 2.33 -1.99
CA ASN A 92 13.76 3.51 -1.23
C ASN A 92 14.08 4.81 -2.01
N ALA A 93 15.24 4.86 -2.68
CA ALA A 93 15.58 5.99 -3.56
C ALA A 93 14.58 6.16 -4.71
N MET A 94 14.12 5.07 -5.34
CA MET A 94 13.10 5.13 -6.38
C MET A 94 11.74 5.63 -5.84
N ILE A 95 11.35 5.22 -4.63
CA ILE A 95 10.13 5.74 -3.97
C ILE A 95 10.24 7.26 -3.77
N PHE A 96 11.38 7.74 -3.26
CA PHE A 96 11.62 9.18 -3.09
C PHE A 96 11.55 9.94 -4.41
N LEU A 97 12.14 9.41 -5.48
CA LEU A 97 12.04 10.02 -6.81
C LEU A 97 10.58 10.10 -7.30
N GLY A 98 9.78 9.07 -7.05
CA GLY A 98 8.34 9.06 -7.35
C GLY A 98 7.58 10.16 -6.59
N VAL A 99 7.85 10.33 -5.29
CA VAL A 99 7.25 11.39 -4.46
C VAL A 99 7.64 12.78 -5.00
N CYS A 100 8.91 12.99 -5.33
CA CYS A 100 9.37 14.25 -5.92
C CYS A 100 8.70 14.55 -7.27
N ALA A 101 8.62 13.55 -8.16
CA ALA A 101 7.94 13.69 -9.44
C ALA A 101 6.44 14.00 -9.28
N GLY A 102 5.77 13.34 -8.33
CA GLY A 102 4.38 13.61 -7.99
C GLY A 102 4.15 15.04 -7.48
N ASN A 103 5.04 15.55 -6.64
CA ASN A 103 4.98 16.93 -6.15
C ASN A 103 5.16 17.96 -7.26
N ILE A 104 5.99 17.66 -8.27
CA ILE A 104 6.15 18.51 -9.46
C ILE A 104 4.90 18.43 -10.35
N ALA A 105 4.37 17.22 -10.59
CA ALA A 105 3.20 17.00 -11.44
C ALA A 105 1.89 17.55 -10.83
N GLY A 106 1.76 17.54 -9.50
CA GLY A 106 0.54 17.87 -8.78
C GLY A 106 -0.08 19.22 -9.16
N PRO A 107 0.67 20.34 -9.14
CA PRO A 107 0.17 21.67 -9.51
C PRO A 107 -0.33 21.77 -10.96
N PHE A 108 0.21 20.98 -11.90
CA PHE A 108 -0.21 21.03 -13.31
C PHE A 108 -1.66 20.57 -13.52
N PHE A 109 -2.23 19.82 -12.59
CA PHE A 109 -3.63 19.42 -12.65
C PHE A 109 -4.61 20.51 -12.17
N TYR A 110 -4.10 21.57 -11.53
CA TYR A 110 -4.90 22.72 -11.10
C TYR A 110 -4.97 23.75 -12.23
N LYS A 111 -5.78 23.49 -13.25
CA LYS A 111 -6.07 24.49 -14.29
C LYS A 111 -6.94 25.61 -13.71
N SER A 112 -6.47 26.85 -13.87
CA SER A 112 -7.18 28.07 -13.49
C SER A 112 -8.54 28.21 -14.19
N ASP A 113 -8.62 27.73 -15.43
CA ASP A 113 -9.83 27.76 -16.28
C ASP A 113 -10.98 26.88 -15.76
N GLN A 114 -10.72 26.02 -14.76
CA GLN A 114 -11.73 25.14 -14.16
C GLN A 114 -12.11 25.53 -12.73
N ALA A 115 -11.69 26.71 -12.27
CA ALA A 115 -12.14 27.25 -11.00
C ALA A 115 -13.67 27.50 -11.06
N PRO A 116 -14.43 27.32 -9.95
CA PRO A 116 -14.03 26.86 -8.61
C PRO A 116 -14.19 25.34 -8.38
N GLY A 117 -14.61 24.59 -9.40
CA GLY A 117 -14.94 23.16 -9.28
C GLY A 117 -13.75 22.20 -9.48
N TYR A 118 -12.68 22.66 -10.15
CA TYR A 118 -11.45 21.91 -10.44
C TYR A 118 -11.71 20.45 -10.87
N ALA A 119 -12.55 20.27 -11.89
CA ALA A 119 -12.99 18.95 -12.35
C ALA A 119 -11.80 18.03 -12.69
N LEU A 120 -10.82 18.56 -13.44
CA LEU A 120 -9.65 17.82 -13.89
C LEU A 120 -8.86 17.28 -12.69
N LYS A 121 -8.64 18.09 -11.66
CA LYS A 121 -7.93 17.66 -10.44
C LYS A 121 -8.64 16.49 -9.77
N ILE A 122 -9.96 16.58 -9.59
CA ILE A 122 -10.72 15.53 -8.88
C ILE A 122 -10.73 14.24 -9.70
N TRP A 123 -10.91 14.32 -11.03
CA TRP A 123 -10.84 13.16 -11.91
C TRP A 123 -9.45 12.54 -11.95
N SER A 124 -8.38 13.34 -12.01
CA SER A 124 -7.00 12.83 -11.93
C SER A 124 -6.75 12.08 -10.61
N MET A 125 -7.30 12.57 -9.49
CA MET A 125 -7.20 11.91 -8.19
C MET A 125 -7.93 10.55 -8.18
N ILE A 126 -9.11 10.47 -8.78
CA ILE A 126 -9.88 9.22 -8.90
C ILE A 126 -9.14 8.21 -9.78
N VAL A 127 -8.63 8.64 -10.94
CA VAL A 127 -7.88 7.77 -11.86
C VAL A 127 -6.60 7.27 -11.19
N ALA A 128 -5.88 8.14 -10.48
CA ALA A 128 -4.68 7.75 -9.74
C ALA A 128 -4.98 6.67 -8.68
N ASN A 129 -6.08 6.81 -7.93
CA ASN A 129 -6.53 5.79 -6.97
C ASN A 129 -6.84 4.45 -7.64
N PHE A 130 -7.52 4.44 -8.79
CA PHE A 130 -7.78 3.20 -9.52
C PHE A 130 -6.49 2.52 -10.02
N VAL A 131 -5.54 3.31 -10.53
CA VAL A 131 -4.23 2.82 -10.94
C VAL A 131 -3.48 2.23 -9.74
N GLU A 132 -3.52 2.90 -8.59
CA GLU A 132 -2.92 2.40 -7.36
C GLU A 132 -3.53 1.06 -6.91
N ILE A 133 -4.86 0.96 -6.88
CA ILE A 133 -5.56 -0.29 -6.55
C ILE A 133 -5.13 -1.41 -7.52
N ALA A 134 -5.09 -1.12 -8.83
CA ALA A 134 -4.67 -2.10 -9.83
C ALA A 134 -3.23 -2.57 -9.59
N LEU A 135 -2.30 -1.65 -9.31
CA LEU A 135 -0.90 -1.98 -9.03
C LEU A 135 -0.75 -2.83 -7.76
N ILE A 136 -1.49 -2.53 -6.69
CA ILE A 136 -1.47 -3.31 -5.44
C ILE A 136 -2.01 -4.72 -5.69
N LEU A 137 -3.10 -4.85 -6.45
CA LEU A 137 -3.67 -6.16 -6.79
C LEU A 137 -2.73 -6.98 -7.67
N ILE A 138 -2.08 -6.36 -8.66
CA ILE A 138 -1.07 -7.01 -9.51
C ILE A 138 0.11 -7.46 -8.65
N LEU A 139 0.62 -6.59 -7.77
CA LEU A 139 1.71 -6.93 -6.85
C LEU A 139 1.33 -8.13 -5.98
N GLY A 140 0.17 -8.08 -5.32
CA GLY A 140 -0.33 -9.17 -4.49
C GLY A 140 -0.47 -10.47 -5.27
N PHE A 141 -0.99 -10.42 -6.51
CA PHE A 141 -1.11 -11.59 -7.38
C PHE A 141 0.25 -12.17 -7.78
N VAL A 142 1.21 -11.33 -8.18
CA VAL A 142 2.56 -11.76 -8.56
C VAL A 142 3.27 -12.40 -7.37
N LEU A 143 3.17 -11.79 -6.17
CA LEU A 143 3.77 -12.33 -4.95
C LEU A 143 3.11 -13.66 -4.53
N ALA A 144 1.78 -13.77 -4.64
CA ALA A 144 1.07 -15.01 -4.36
C ALA A 144 1.41 -16.12 -5.37
N TRP A 145 1.55 -15.77 -6.65
CA TRP A 145 1.96 -16.69 -7.70
C TRP A 145 3.40 -17.18 -7.50
N GLU A 146 4.33 -16.29 -7.16
CA GLU A 146 5.72 -16.65 -6.86
C GLU A 146 5.80 -17.56 -5.63
N ASN A 147 5.04 -17.27 -4.56
CA ASN A 147 4.97 -18.16 -3.40
C ASN A 147 4.42 -19.55 -3.78
N ARG A 148 3.34 -19.63 -4.58
CA ARG A 148 2.80 -20.91 -5.06
C ARG A 148 3.76 -21.68 -5.98
N ARG A 149 4.56 -20.98 -6.79
CA ARG A 149 5.59 -21.59 -7.63
C ARG A 149 6.69 -22.21 -6.77
N ARG A 150 7.13 -21.50 -5.72
CA ARG A 150 8.12 -21.99 -4.75
C ARG A 150 7.59 -23.17 -3.93
N ASP A 151 6.33 -23.14 -3.50
CA ASP A 151 5.66 -24.28 -2.84
C ASP A 151 5.70 -25.56 -3.69
N ARG A 152 5.39 -25.44 -4.98
CA ARG A 152 5.41 -26.56 -5.93
C ARG A 152 6.82 -27.08 -6.18
N ALA A 153 7.82 -26.20 -6.22
CA ALA A 153 9.22 -26.56 -6.42
C ALA A 153 9.83 -27.25 -5.18
N GLN A 154 9.39 -26.87 -3.98
CA GLN A 154 9.86 -27.45 -2.70
C GLN A 154 9.09 -28.72 -2.28
N GLY A 155 8.02 -29.10 -2.99
CA GLY A 155 7.25 -30.30 -2.68
C GLY A 155 6.52 -30.28 -1.33
N LEU A 156 6.31 -29.10 -0.75
CA LEU A 156 5.63 -28.92 0.53
C LEU A 156 4.14 -29.28 0.38
N VAL A 157 3.76 -30.48 0.83
CA VAL A 157 2.37 -30.88 1.03
C VAL A 157 1.87 -30.18 2.31
N PRO A 158 0.70 -29.51 2.31
CA PRO A 158 0.17 -28.88 3.52
C PRO A 158 -0.11 -29.95 4.58
N GLY A 159 0.60 -29.90 5.71
CA GLY A 159 0.45 -30.83 6.84
C GLY A 159 1.35 -30.46 8.02
N ASP A 160 1.03 -30.97 9.21
CA ASP A 160 1.59 -30.59 10.54
C ASP A 160 3.13 -30.56 10.63
N ASN A 161 3.85 -31.28 9.76
CA ASN A 161 5.33 -31.31 9.77
C ASN A 161 5.99 -30.25 8.86
N ALA A 162 5.21 -29.54 8.04
CA ALA A 162 5.73 -28.52 7.12
C ALA A 162 6.30 -27.31 7.86
N ASP A 163 5.69 -26.90 8.98
CA ASP A 163 6.14 -25.75 9.77
C ASP A 163 7.43 -26.05 10.58
N TYR A 164 7.63 -27.29 11.03
CA TYR A 164 8.85 -27.70 11.75
C TYR A 164 10.07 -27.80 10.81
N VAL A 165 9.89 -28.42 9.63
CA VAL A 165 10.93 -28.47 8.58
C VAL A 165 11.28 -27.05 8.10
N ARG A 166 10.27 -26.19 7.96
CA ARG A 166 10.42 -24.78 7.57
C ARG A 166 11.20 -23.95 8.59
N GLN A 167 10.98 -24.15 9.88
CA GLN A 167 11.70 -23.42 10.93
C GLN A 167 13.18 -23.86 11.01
N LEU A 168 13.44 -25.14 10.78
CA LEU A 168 14.79 -25.71 10.73
C LEU A 168 15.58 -25.21 9.50
N GLU A 169 14.94 -25.04 8.34
CA GLU A 169 15.59 -24.50 7.15
C GLU A 169 15.74 -22.96 7.19
N LEU A 170 14.84 -22.24 7.87
CA LEU A 170 15.00 -20.82 8.21
C LEU A 170 16.25 -20.59 9.06
N ASP A 171 16.48 -21.40 10.11
CA ASP A 171 17.68 -21.31 10.94
C ASP A 171 18.97 -21.64 10.16
N ARG A 172 18.92 -22.57 9.20
CA ARG A 172 20.07 -22.89 8.33
C ARG A 172 20.39 -21.78 7.32
N THR A 173 19.39 -21.07 6.83
CA THR A 173 19.56 -19.98 5.86
C THR A 173 19.71 -18.60 6.51
N ALA A 174 19.43 -18.46 7.81
CA ALA A 174 19.54 -17.20 8.55
C ALA A 174 20.98 -16.66 8.65
N PHE A 175 21.98 -17.54 8.62
CA PHE A 175 23.41 -17.18 8.67
C PHE A 175 24.07 -17.11 7.30
N SER A 176 23.35 -17.39 6.22
CA SER A 176 23.86 -17.29 4.85
C SER A 176 23.28 -16.03 4.19
N ASP A 177 24.15 -15.17 3.67
CA ASP A 177 23.85 -13.86 3.06
C ASP A 177 23.14 -14.00 1.69
N LEU A 178 22.07 -14.80 1.65
CA LEU A 178 21.33 -15.14 0.45
C LEU A 178 20.34 -14.02 0.13
N THR A 179 20.33 -13.57 -1.13
CA THR A 179 19.32 -12.61 -1.59
C THR A 179 17.93 -13.26 -1.65
N ASP A 180 16.88 -12.44 -1.73
CA ASP A 180 15.45 -12.82 -1.76
C ASP A 180 15.10 -13.82 -2.88
N LYS A 181 15.90 -13.84 -3.94
CA LYS A 181 15.80 -14.77 -5.06
C LYS A 181 16.56 -16.09 -4.83
N GLU A 182 17.57 -16.07 -3.97
CA GLU A 182 18.43 -17.22 -3.64
C GLU A 182 17.90 -17.98 -2.43
N ASN A 183 17.21 -17.30 -1.50
CA ASN A 183 16.58 -17.94 -0.36
C ASN A 183 15.19 -18.48 -0.72
N MET A 184 15.09 -19.80 -0.92
CA MET A 184 13.81 -20.46 -1.21
C MET A 184 12.83 -20.45 -0.02
N ASN A 185 13.30 -20.19 1.20
CA ASN A 185 12.46 -20.01 2.40
C ASN A 185 11.91 -18.60 2.56
N PHE A 186 12.40 -17.63 1.77
CA PHE A 186 11.86 -16.28 1.76
C PHE A 186 10.46 -16.30 1.16
N ARG A 187 9.46 -15.94 1.97
CA ARG A 187 8.06 -15.86 1.57
C ARG A 187 7.66 -14.43 1.39
N TYR A 188 7.18 -14.13 0.19
CA TYR A 188 6.67 -12.81 -0.09
C TYR A 188 5.39 -12.56 0.72
N LEU A 189 5.31 -11.40 1.35
CA LEU A 189 4.17 -10.94 2.12
C LEU A 189 3.20 -10.25 1.15
N TYR A 190 2.00 -10.81 1.01
CA TYR A 190 0.86 -10.24 0.30
C TYR A 190 -0.27 -9.89 1.26
#